data_AF-A0A1D8QV72-F1
#
_entry.id   AF-A0A1D8QV72-F1
#
_cell.length_a   1.000
_cell.length_b   1.000
_cell.length_c   1.000
_cell.angle_alpha   90.00
_cell.angle_beta   90.00
_cell.angle_gamma   90.00
#
_symmetry.space_group_name_H-M   'P 1'
#
loop_
_entity.id
_entity.type
_entity.pdbx_description
1 polymer ?
#
loop_
_entity_poly.entity_id
_entity_poly.type
_entity_poly.pdbx_seq_one_letter_code
_entity_poly.pdbx_strand_id
1 'polypeptide(L)'
;MMSSSPQYSVSSEKRLRPKGAERLKKLKDSATNLFLEHGYEATSMDMVIQKVGGSRRNIYERFGGKEGLFVAVITDECRKLAKPLEGLVLEDGCVRQTLGPVRS
;
A
#
# COMPACT_ATOMS: atom_id res chain seq x y z
N MET A 1 -22.28 -18.55 16.00
CA MET A 1 -22.55 -17.85 14.73
C MET A 1 -21.31 -17.05 14.37
N MET A 2 -21.01 -16.99 13.07
CA MET A 2 -19.74 -16.70 12.39
C MET A 2 -18.83 -15.60 12.96
N SER A 3 -17.60 -15.97 13.31
CA SER A 3 -16.43 -15.06 13.33
C SER A 3 -15.46 -15.51 12.25
N SER A 4 -15.84 -15.37 10.98
CA SER A 4 -14.91 -15.56 9.86
C SER A 4 -14.00 -14.34 9.80
N SER A 5 -12.87 -14.41 10.50
CA SER A 5 -11.76 -13.48 10.34
C SER A 5 -11.37 -13.42 8.87
N PRO A 6 -11.37 -12.24 8.21
CA PRO A 6 -10.98 -12.13 6.81
C PRO A 6 -9.51 -12.53 6.69
N GLN A 7 -9.25 -13.70 6.09
CA GLN A 7 -7.88 -14.09 5.74
C GLN A 7 -7.44 -13.29 4.52
N TYR A 8 -6.91 -12.08 4.75
CA TYR A 8 -6.26 -11.30 3.71
C TYR A 8 -4.89 -11.89 3.40
N SER A 9 -4.88 -13.03 2.71
CA SER A 9 -3.66 -13.61 2.18
C SER A 9 -3.15 -12.68 1.08
N VAL A 10 -2.04 -11.99 1.33
CA VAL A 10 -1.25 -11.32 0.30
C VAL A 10 -0.71 -12.40 -0.63
N SER A 11 -1.51 -12.71 -1.65
CA SER A 11 -1.25 -13.76 -2.63
C SER A 11 0.12 -13.53 -3.26
N SER A 12 0.98 -14.52 -3.04
CA SER A 12 2.41 -14.49 -3.31
C SER A 12 2.76 -14.11 -4.75
N GLU A 13 3.92 -13.49 -4.87
CA GLU A 13 4.44 -12.69 -5.98
C GLU A 13 4.57 -13.48 -7.29
N LYS A 14 3.51 -13.50 -8.10
CA LYS A 14 3.66 -13.83 -9.52
C LYS A 14 4.51 -12.73 -10.16
N ARG A 15 5.81 -13.01 -10.40
CA ARG A 15 6.78 -12.09 -11.02
C ARG A 15 6.16 -11.42 -12.25
N LEU A 16 5.76 -10.18 -12.09
CA LEU A 16 5.20 -9.37 -13.17
C LEU A 16 6.31 -9.03 -14.15
N ARG A 17 5.98 -9.04 -15.44
CA ARG A 17 6.83 -8.42 -16.47
C ARG A 17 7.06 -6.94 -16.07
N PRO A 18 8.19 -6.31 -16.44
CA PRO A 18 8.53 -4.95 -16.00
C PRO A 18 7.39 -3.93 -16.18
N LYS A 19 6.71 -3.96 -17.33
CA LYS A 19 5.53 -3.12 -17.61
C LYS A 19 4.34 -3.37 -16.66
N GLY A 20 4.17 -4.60 -16.21
CA GLY A 20 3.12 -4.98 -15.25
C GLY A 20 3.43 -4.50 -13.83
N ALA A 21 4.71 -4.53 -13.43
CA ALA A 21 5.14 -4.02 -12.13
C ALA A 21 4.98 -2.50 -12.04
N GLU A 22 5.36 -1.77 -13.09
CA GLU A 22 5.17 -0.31 -13.14
C GLU A 22 3.69 0.08 -13.07
N ARG A 23 2.83 -0.65 -13.81
CA ARG A 23 1.39 -0.42 -13.76
C ARG A 23 0.80 -0.72 -12.38
N LEU A 24 1.26 -1.79 -11.74
CA LEU A 24 0.84 -2.15 -10.39
C LEU A 24 1.25 -1.07 -9.38
N LYS A 25 2.46 -0.52 -9.52
CA LYS A 25 2.91 0.60 -8.69
C LYS A 25 2.01 1.82 -8.86
N LYS A 26 1.72 2.24 -10.11
CA LYS A 26 0.79 3.35 -10.40
C LYS A 26 -0.60 3.12 -9.82
N LEU A 27 -1.09 1.87 -9.85
CA LEU A 27 -2.35 1.50 -9.23
C LEU A 27 -2.33 1.71 -7.72
N LYS A 28 -1.32 1.18 -7.03
CA LYS A 28 -1.17 1.35 -5.59
C LYS A 28 -1.04 2.83 -5.21
N ASP A 29 -0.20 3.58 -5.91
CA ASP A 29 0.04 5.01 -5.61
C ASP A 29 -1.28 5.81 -5.77
N SER A 30 -2.05 5.56 -6.83
CA SER A 30 -3.33 6.24 -7.03
C SER A 30 -4.40 5.81 -6.02
N ALA A 31 -4.45 4.51 -5.69
CA ALA A 31 -5.35 4.00 -4.65
C ALA A 31 -5.02 4.63 -3.29
N THR A 32 -3.73 4.79 -2.98
CA THR A 32 -3.24 5.46 -1.77
C THR A 32 -3.77 6.89 -1.70
N ASN A 33 -3.60 7.66 -2.77
CA ASN A 33 -4.09 9.03 -2.81
C ASN A 33 -5.61 9.11 -2.61
N LEU A 34 -6.38 8.24 -3.27
CA LEU A 34 -7.85 8.22 -3.13
C LEU A 34 -8.28 7.86 -1.71
N PHE A 35 -7.65 6.84 -1.10
CA PHE A 35 -7.94 6.47 0.29
C PHE A 35 -7.57 7.57 1.29
N LEU A 36 -6.49 8.31 1.04
CA LEU A 36 -6.08 9.43 1.90
C LEU A 36 -6.98 10.67 1.71
N GLU A 37 -7.43 10.94 0.48
CA GLU A 37 -8.22 12.13 0.14
C GLU A 37 -9.70 11.97 0.50
N HIS A 38 -10.30 10.81 0.21
CA HIS A 38 -11.72 10.55 0.39
C HIS A 38 -12.03 9.65 1.59
N GLY A 39 -11.00 9.02 2.19
CA GLY A 39 -11.19 8.02 3.23
C GLY A 39 -11.59 6.64 2.68
N TYR A 40 -11.64 5.65 3.56
CA TYR A 40 -12.00 4.29 3.20
C TYR A 40 -13.42 4.21 2.63
N GLU A 41 -14.44 4.67 3.36
CA GLU A 41 -15.85 4.51 2.98
C GLU A 41 -16.18 5.13 1.61
N ALA A 42 -15.76 6.36 1.36
CA ALA A 42 -16.09 7.06 0.11
C ALA A 42 -15.25 6.60 -1.10
N THR A 43 -14.17 5.85 -0.89
CA THR A 43 -13.36 5.30 -2.00
C THR A 43 -13.97 3.98 -2.49
N SER A 44 -14.29 3.90 -3.78
CA SER A 44 -14.79 2.68 -4.43
C SER A 44 -13.73 2.06 -5.35
N MET A 45 -13.85 0.75 -5.60
CA MET A 45 -12.98 0.07 -6.56
C MET A 45 -13.10 0.66 -7.96
N ASP A 46 -14.30 1.04 -8.39
CA ASP A 46 -14.50 1.69 -9.69
C ASP A 46 -13.79 3.04 -9.79
N MET A 47 -13.79 3.85 -8.72
CA MET A 47 -13.07 5.12 -8.67
C MET A 47 -11.56 4.93 -8.87
N VAL A 48 -10.97 3.93 -8.21
CA VAL A 48 -9.55 3.58 -8.39
C VAL A 48 -9.27 3.11 -9.82
N ILE A 49 -10.12 2.23 -10.34
CA ILE A 49 -9.96 1.68 -11.70
C ILE A 49 -10.07 2.78 -12.75
N GLN A 50 -10.99 3.73 -12.57
CA GLN A 50 -11.17 4.88 -13.45
C GLN A 50 -9.95 5.82 -13.40
N LYS A 51 -9.37 6.04 -12.22
CA LYS A 51 -8.20 6.92 -12.06
C LYS A 51 -6.94 6.36 -12.71
N VAL A 52 -6.68 5.06 -12.54
CA VAL A 52 -5.44 4.41 -12.97
C VAL A 52 -5.53 3.91 -14.40
N GLY A 53 -6.74 3.54 -14.82
CA GLY A 53 -6.98 2.78 -16.03
C GLY A 53 -6.51 1.33 -15.89
N GLY A 54 -7.32 0.38 -16.32
CA GLY A 54 -7.01 -1.02 -16.10
C GLY A 54 -8.08 -1.95 -16.60
N SER A 55 -7.73 -3.22 -16.74
CA SER A 55 -8.74 -4.25 -16.82
C SER A 55 -9.31 -4.44 -15.42
N ARG A 56 -10.59 -4.09 -15.22
CA ARG A 56 -11.35 -4.34 -13.96
C ARG A 56 -11.05 -5.75 -13.45
N ARG A 57 -11.17 -6.74 -14.33
CA ARG A 57 -10.95 -8.16 -14.02
C ARG A 57 -9.59 -8.42 -13.36
N ASN A 58 -8.51 -7.85 -13.88
CA ASN A 58 -7.16 -8.08 -13.33
C ASN A 58 -7.00 -7.50 -11.92
N ILE A 59 -7.62 -6.35 -11.66
CA ILE A 59 -7.57 -5.68 -10.36
C ILE A 59 -8.37 -6.50 -9.33
N TYR A 60 -9.57 -6.94 -9.67
CA TYR A 60 -10.36 -7.81 -8.79
C TYR A 60 -9.70 -9.17 -8.56
N GLU A 61 -9.12 -9.81 -9.58
CA GLU A 61 -8.37 -11.07 -9.43
C GLU A 61 -7.14 -10.92 -8.53
N ARG A 62 -6.50 -9.74 -8.53
CA ARG A 62 -5.27 -9.51 -7.76
C ARG A 62 -5.54 -9.12 -6.30
N PHE A 63 -6.51 -8.27 -6.07
CA PHE A 63 -6.76 -7.68 -4.74
C PHE A 63 -7.97 -8.27 -4.05
N GLY A 64 -8.84 -8.99 -4.74
CA GLY A 64 -10.05 -9.57 -4.16
C GLY A 64 -11.14 -8.54 -3.81
N GLY A 65 -10.88 -7.24 -3.97
CA GLY A 65 -11.86 -6.19 -3.66
C GLY A 65 -11.22 -4.94 -3.05
N LYS A 66 -12.08 -4.10 -2.45
CA LYS A 66 -11.72 -2.83 -1.83
C LYS A 66 -10.84 -3.03 -0.60
N GLU A 67 -11.24 -3.96 0.27
CA GLU A 67 -10.54 -4.31 1.50
C GLU A 67 -9.10 -4.75 1.19
N GLY A 68 -8.89 -5.48 0.09
CA GLY A 68 -7.59 -6.05 -0.23
C GLY A 68 -6.67 -5.12 -0.94
N LEU A 69 -7.26 -4.25 -1.75
CA LEU A 69 -6.54 -3.10 -2.24
C LEU A 69 -6.11 -2.22 -1.07
N PHE A 70 -6.98 -2.00 -0.08
CA PHE A 70 -6.67 -1.22 1.12
C PHE A 70 -5.55 -1.84 1.95
N VAL A 71 -5.63 -3.14 2.27
CA VAL A 71 -4.56 -3.86 2.97
C VAL A 71 -3.25 -3.79 2.19
N ALA A 72 -3.28 -3.99 0.87
CA ALA A 72 -2.09 -3.93 0.03
C ALA A 72 -1.47 -2.53 -0.04
N VAL A 73 -2.28 -1.48 0.03
CA VAL A 73 -1.85 -0.08 0.08
C VAL A 73 -1.21 0.24 1.43
N ILE A 74 -1.92 -0.01 2.53
CA ILE A 74 -1.42 0.30 3.88
C ILE A 74 -0.15 -0.50 4.17
N THR A 75 -0.07 -1.76 3.78
CA THR A 75 1.15 -2.57 3.95
C THR A 75 2.33 -1.97 3.18
N ASP A 76 2.10 -1.42 1.98
CA ASP A 76 3.14 -0.79 1.16
C ASP A 76 3.60 0.53 1.80
N GLU A 77 2.67 1.36 2.28
CA GLU A 77 2.98 2.61 2.95
C GLU A 77 3.69 2.39 4.30
N CYS A 78 3.23 1.44 5.12
CA CYS A 78 3.94 1.05 6.34
C CYS A 78 5.37 0.58 6.04
N ARG A 79 5.56 -0.20 4.96
CA ARG A 79 6.90 -0.61 4.53
C ARG A 79 7.75 0.58 4.06
N LYS A 80 7.19 1.53 3.31
CA LYS A 80 7.89 2.74 2.88
C LYS A 80 8.35 3.59 4.07
N LEU A 81 7.52 3.72 5.10
CA LEU A 81 7.83 4.44 6.33
C LEU A 81 8.82 3.70 7.23
N ALA A 82 8.74 2.36 7.29
CA ALA A 82 9.66 1.54 8.07
C ALA A 82 11.05 1.42 7.45
N LYS A 83 11.17 1.48 6.11
CA LYS A 83 12.43 1.28 5.39
C LYS A 83 13.55 2.26 5.80
N PRO A 84 13.30 3.56 6.02
CA PRO A 84 14.29 4.47 6.61
C PRO A 84 14.72 4.07 8.03
N LEU A 85 13.81 3.47 8.82
CA LEU A 85 14.08 3.07 10.20
C LEU A 85 14.93 1.79 10.28
N GLU A 86 14.79 0.86 9.32
CA GLU A 86 15.60 -0.38 9.26
C GLU A 86 17.10 -0.10 9.08
N GLY A 87 17.47 1.06 8.52
CA GLY A 87 18.86 1.50 8.38
C GLY A 87 19.42 2.26 9.58
N LEU A 88 18.60 2.54 10.59
CA LEU A 88 19.04 3.23 11.81
C LEU A 88 19.59 2.20 12.80
N VAL A 89 20.91 2.06 12.80
CA VAL A 89 21.62 1.42 13.91
C VAL A 89 21.70 2.47 15.02
N LEU A 90 20.89 2.31 16.05
CA LEU A 90 21.03 3.05 17.30
C LEU A 90 22.20 2.41 18.07
N GLU A 91 23.44 2.81 17.74
CA GLU A 91 24.55 2.51 18.64
C GLU A 91 24.35 3.31 19.93
N ASP A 92 24.57 2.66 21.07
CA ASP A 92 24.44 3.19 22.43
C ASP A 92 25.29 4.46 22.61
N GLY A 93 24.75 5.60 22.21
CA GLY A 93 25.56 6.79 22.01
C GLY A 93 24.79 7.91 21.32
N CYS A 94 23.82 8.47 22.03
CA CYS A 94 23.17 9.75 21.72
C CYS A 94 22.02 9.72 20.69
N VAL A 95 20.83 9.35 21.18
CA VAL A 95 19.51 9.69 20.57
C VAL A 95 19.42 11.16 20.13
N ARG A 96 20.15 12.08 20.79
CA ARG A 96 20.23 13.51 20.45
C ARG A 96 20.99 13.81 19.15
N GLN A 97 21.85 12.91 18.65
CA GLN A 97 22.58 13.12 17.39
C GLN A 97 21.81 12.55 16.19
N THR A 98 21.00 11.51 16.38
CA THR A 98 20.22 10.87 15.30
C THR A 98 18.97 11.67 14.92
N LEU A 99 18.37 12.39 15.87
CA LEU A 99 17.26 13.31 15.62
C LEU A 99 17.78 14.73 15.41
N GLY A 100 18.42 14.97 14.26
CA GLY A 100 18.69 16.32 13.79
C GLY A 100 17.39 17.14 13.67
N PRO A 101 17.44 18.48 13.79
CA PRO A 101 16.24 19.30 13.89
C PRO A 101 15.36 19.13 12.65
N VAL A 102 14.10 18.76 12.89
CA VAL A 102 13.04 18.75 11.88
C VAL A 102 12.91 20.16 11.34
N ARG A 103 13.42 20.38 10.12
CA ARG A 103 13.22 21.65 9.40
C ARG A 103 11.77 21.70 8.95
N SER A 104 10.97 22.49 9.67
CA SER A 104 9.65 23.00 9.26
C SER A 104 9.78 23.99 8.12
#